data_AF-A0A953UCD8-F1
#
_entry.id   AF-A0A953UCD8-F1
#
_cell.length_a   1.000
_cell.length_b   1.000
_cell.length_c   1.000
_cell.angle_alpha   90.00
_cell.angle_beta   90.00
_cell.angle_gamma   90.00
#
_symmetry.space_group_name_H-M   'P 1'
#
loop_
_entity.id
_entity.type
_entity.pdbx_description
1 polymer ?
#
loop_
_entity_poly.entity_id
_entity_poly.type
_entity_poly.pdbx_seq_one_letter_code
_entity_poly.pdbx_strand_id
1 'polypeptide(L)'
;MSYEKHPSDEQLILDLDGELSARQSRRLRAHLESCWTCRTRRQELENSIAELIRARRDEELPSADGPQALLKARLDQLPAPPPRIPIWALAGAATALIALAILAIRVLPSRRPVVHQAAIFSIPDSRLTPGAAVLLNRRSVCSAENTKNKTVPVALQRQVFANYGIPGAEPREYEVDYLITPALGGADDIHNLWPQSHSATVWNAEVKDALEDRLRQMVCEGQLDLSEAQREIAVNWVAAYKKYFHTDAPLPQHRQ
;
A
#
# COMPACT_ATOMS: atom_id res chain seq x y z
N MET A 1 -25.31 -47.39 7.90
CA MET A 1 -24.55 -46.13 7.95
C MET A 1 -24.84 -45.38 6.66
N SER A 2 -25.77 -44.42 6.70
CA SER A 2 -26.15 -43.65 5.51
C SER A 2 -25.08 -42.60 5.27
N TYR A 3 -24.48 -42.57 4.09
CA TYR A 3 -23.58 -41.51 3.66
C TYR A 3 -24.40 -40.22 3.61
N GLU A 4 -24.33 -39.36 4.63
CA GLU A 4 -25.06 -38.10 4.62
C GLU A 4 -24.43 -37.19 3.57
N LYS A 5 -25.15 -37.02 2.46
CA LYS A 5 -24.74 -36.15 1.37
C LYS A 5 -24.92 -34.70 1.83
N HIS A 6 -23.82 -34.06 2.21
CA HIS A 6 -23.82 -32.64 2.57
C HIS A 6 -24.08 -31.76 1.32
N PRO A 7 -24.79 -30.64 1.47
CA PRO A 7 -24.92 -29.59 0.46
C PRO A 7 -23.56 -29.00 0.08
N SER A 8 -23.41 -28.55 -1.16
CA SER A 8 -22.23 -27.79 -1.59
C SER A 8 -22.29 -26.34 -1.14
N ASP A 9 -21.14 -25.66 -1.08
CA ASP A 9 -21.06 -24.23 -0.78
C ASP A 9 -21.90 -23.39 -1.75
N GLU A 10 -21.94 -23.77 -3.04
CA GLU A 10 -22.80 -23.14 -4.04
C GLU A 10 -24.29 -23.18 -3.64
N GLN A 11 -24.78 -24.31 -3.13
CA GLN A 11 -26.16 -24.42 -2.68
C GLN A 11 -26.43 -23.58 -1.42
N LEU A 12 -25.44 -23.44 -0.54
CA LEU A 12 -25.54 -22.57 0.63
C LEU A 12 -25.63 -21.11 0.21
N ILE A 13 -24.77 -20.67 -0.72
CA ILE A 13 -24.76 -19.30 -1.26
C ILE A 13 -26.10 -19.00 -1.97
N LEU A 14 -26.57 -19.88 -2.85
CA LEU A 14 -27.85 -19.71 -3.54
C LEU A 14 -29.05 -19.64 -2.58
N ASP A 15 -28.97 -20.24 -1.39
CA ASP A 15 -30.02 -20.09 -0.36
C ASP A 15 -29.92 -18.74 0.37
N LEU A 16 -28.71 -18.24 0.62
CA LEU A 16 -28.48 -16.91 1.19
C LEU A 16 -28.99 -15.81 0.27
N ASP A 17 -28.74 -15.95 -1.03
CA ASP A 17 -29.17 -15.00 -2.06
C ASP A 17 -30.65 -15.16 -2.45
N GLY A 18 -31.31 -16.22 -1.97
CA GLY A 18 -32.72 -16.49 -2.24
C GLY A 18 -33.00 -17.02 -3.66
N GLU A 19 -31.98 -17.49 -4.36
CA GLU A 19 -32.05 -17.96 -5.75
C GLU A 19 -32.45 -19.44 -5.89
N LEU A 20 -32.46 -20.20 -4.80
CA LEU A 20 -32.95 -21.57 -4.81
C LEU A 20 -34.47 -21.65 -5.02
N SER A 21 -34.92 -22.66 -5.77
CA SER A 21 -36.35 -22.96 -5.86
C SER A 21 -36.95 -23.28 -4.49
N ALA A 22 -38.24 -23.00 -4.29
CA ALA A 22 -38.94 -23.26 -3.02
C ALA A 22 -38.87 -24.72 -2.53
N ARG A 23 -38.64 -25.69 -3.43
CA ARG A 23 -38.43 -27.10 -3.07
C ARG A 23 -37.00 -27.36 -2.59
N GLN A 24 -36.00 -26.76 -3.25
CA GLN A 24 -34.59 -26.90 -2.88
C GLN A 24 -34.30 -26.21 -1.55
N SER A 25 -34.78 -24.97 -1.36
CA SER A 25 -34.58 -24.23 -0.12
C SER A 25 -35.21 -24.94 1.09
N ARG A 26 -36.43 -25.48 0.97
CA ARG A 26 -37.04 -26.30 2.04
C ARG A 26 -36.20 -27.54 2.40
N ARG A 27 -35.67 -28.24 1.40
CA ARG A 27 -34.82 -29.43 1.63
C ARG A 27 -33.51 -29.04 2.31
N LEU A 28 -32.91 -27.94 1.88
CA LEU A 28 -31.66 -27.44 2.45
C LEU A 28 -31.85 -26.97 3.90
N ARG A 29 -32.90 -26.22 4.20
CA ARG A 29 -33.22 -25.79 5.57
C ARG A 29 -33.47 -26.98 6.50
N ALA A 30 -34.20 -27.99 6.05
CA ALA A 30 -34.38 -29.22 6.82
C ALA A 30 -33.05 -29.95 7.11
N HIS A 31 -32.09 -29.90 6.18
CA HIS A 31 -30.74 -30.43 6.43
C HIS A 31 -29.94 -29.55 7.41
N LEU A 32 -30.04 -28.22 7.28
CA LEU A 32 -29.41 -27.31 8.22
C LEU A 32 -29.96 -27.50 9.63
N GLU A 33 -31.24 -27.80 9.82
CA GLU A 33 -31.82 -28.10 11.14
C GLU A 33 -31.21 -29.34 11.81
N SER A 34 -30.69 -30.31 11.07
CA SER A 34 -30.09 -31.53 11.63
C SER A 34 -28.56 -31.58 11.59
N CYS A 35 -27.91 -30.80 10.72
CA CYS A 35 -26.47 -30.88 10.50
C CYS A 35 -25.71 -29.64 11.02
N TRP A 36 -24.95 -29.82 12.10
CA TRP A 36 -24.09 -28.76 12.67
C TRP A 36 -22.98 -28.30 11.71
N THR A 37 -22.36 -29.22 10.98
CA THR A 37 -21.28 -28.89 10.03
C THR A 37 -21.75 -27.91 8.96
N CYS A 38 -22.93 -28.15 8.37
CA CYS A 38 -23.48 -27.28 7.34
C CYS A 38 -23.99 -25.95 7.91
N ARG A 39 -24.45 -25.91 9.17
CA ARG A 39 -24.76 -24.63 9.84
C ARG A 39 -23.51 -23.77 10.02
N THR A 40 -22.43 -24.34 10.55
CA THR A 40 -21.17 -23.61 10.73
C THR A 40 -20.66 -23.09 9.40
N ARG A 41 -20.65 -23.94 8.36
CA ARG A 41 -20.19 -23.55 7.03
C ARG A 41 -21.01 -22.40 6.43
N ARG A 42 -22.33 -22.44 6.59
CA ARG A 42 -23.22 -21.35 6.15
C ARG A 42 -22.94 -20.04 6.90
N GLN A 43 -22.74 -20.11 8.21
CA GLN A 43 -22.44 -18.92 9.03
C GLN A 43 -21.11 -18.27 8.63
N GLU A 44 -20.09 -19.06 8.28
CA GLU A 44 -18.82 -18.54 7.75
C GLU A 44 -19.05 -17.74 6.46
N LEU A 45 -19.86 -18.26 5.54
CA LEU A 45 -20.19 -17.57 4.28
C LEU A 45 -20.96 -16.26 4.54
N GLU A 46 -21.95 -16.26 5.43
CA GLU A 46 -22.68 -15.05 5.84
C GLU A 46 -21.74 -13.99 6.44
N ASN A 47 -20.78 -14.41 7.27
CA ASN A 47 -19.81 -13.51 7.90
C ASN A 47 -18.87 -12.88 6.86
N SER A 48 -18.37 -13.65 5.90
CA SER A 48 -17.54 -13.11 4.80
C SER A 48 -18.28 -12.07 3.97
N ILE A 49 -19.58 -12.28 3.69
CA ILE A 49 -20.42 -11.28 3.01
C ILE A 49 -20.56 -10.02 3.86
N ALA A 50 -20.80 -10.17 5.16
CA ALA A 50 -20.93 -9.03 6.08
C ALA A 50 -19.64 -8.20 6.19
N GLU A 51 -18.46 -8.83 6.15
CA GLU A 51 -17.17 -8.14 6.12
C GLU A 51 -16.99 -7.30 4.86
N LEU A 52 -17.32 -7.85 3.68
CA LEU A 52 -17.27 -7.13 2.42
C LEU A 52 -18.17 -5.88 2.42
N ILE A 53 -19.40 -6.01 2.94
CA ILE A 53 -20.35 -4.88 3.03
C ILE A 53 -19.82 -3.79 3.96
N ARG A 54 -19.22 -4.16 5.10
CA ARG A 54 -18.60 -3.19 6.02
C ARG A 54 -17.43 -2.47 5.38
N ALA A 55 -16.51 -3.20 4.75
CA ALA A 55 -15.38 -2.61 4.04
C ALA A 55 -15.82 -1.57 2.99
N ARG A 56 -16.89 -1.87 2.24
CA ARG A 56 -17.45 -0.95 1.24
C ARG A 56 -18.13 0.28 1.85
N ARG A 57 -18.73 0.14 3.03
CA ARG A 57 -19.37 1.26 3.75
C ARG A 57 -18.33 2.18 4.38
N ASP A 58 -17.21 1.63 4.85
CA ASP A 58 -16.11 2.41 5.40
C ASP A 58 -15.32 3.15 4.29
N GLU A 59 -15.44 2.73 3.03
CA GLU A 59 -15.00 3.45 1.83
C GLU A 59 -15.91 4.61 1.42
N GLU A 60 -17.08 4.79 2.05
CA GLU A 60 -17.98 5.90 1.73
C GLU A 60 -17.33 7.23 2.16
N LEU A 61 -16.70 7.88 1.18
CA LEU A 61 -15.92 9.11 1.34
C LEU A 61 -16.69 10.14 2.18
N PRO A 62 -16.01 10.83 3.13
CA PRO A 62 -16.65 11.85 3.94
C PRO A 62 -17.31 12.91 3.05
N SER A 63 -18.49 13.39 3.46
CA SER A 63 -19.28 14.34 2.67
C SER A 63 -18.44 15.55 2.21
N ALA A 64 -18.52 15.84 0.92
CA ALA A 64 -17.85 16.98 0.29
C ALA A 64 -18.48 18.33 0.65
N ASP A 65 -19.55 18.35 1.46
CA ASP A 65 -20.28 19.57 1.83
C ASP A 65 -19.37 20.62 2.48
N GLY A 66 -18.45 20.19 3.35
CA GLY A 66 -17.50 21.08 4.04
C GLY A 66 -16.49 21.75 3.08
N PRO A 67 -15.70 20.96 2.33
CA PRO A 67 -14.78 21.48 1.32
C PRO A 67 -15.45 22.37 0.26
N GLN A 68 -16.67 22.01 -0.16
CA GLN A 68 -17.42 22.77 -1.15
C GLN A 68 -17.91 24.12 -0.62
N ALA A 69 -18.39 24.16 0.63
CA ALA A 69 -18.77 25.42 1.29
C ALA A 69 -17.56 26.37 1.44
N LEU A 70 -16.40 25.81 1.80
CA LEU A 70 -15.16 26.60 1.92
C LEU A 70 -14.70 27.15 0.57
N LEU A 71 -14.75 26.34 -0.50
CA LEU A 71 -14.38 26.78 -1.85
C LEU A 71 -15.30 27.91 -2.34
N LYS A 72 -16.61 27.78 -2.12
CA LYS A 72 -17.58 28.80 -2.50
C LYS A 72 -17.32 30.13 -1.78
N ALA A 73 -17.07 30.08 -0.47
CA ALA A 73 -16.70 31.26 0.31
C ALA A 73 -15.39 31.92 -0.18
N ARG A 74 -14.42 31.14 -0.67
CA ARG A 74 -13.18 31.67 -1.26
C ARG A 74 -13.40 32.33 -2.62
N LEU A 75 -14.27 31.77 -3.45
CA LEU A 75 -14.64 32.36 -4.74
C LEU A 75 -15.38 33.68 -4.57
N ASP A 76 -16.28 33.78 -3.59
CA ASP A 76 -17.01 35.02 -3.28
C ASP A 76 -16.09 36.13 -2.70
N GLN A 77 -14.94 35.76 -2.13
CA GLN A 77 -13.91 36.69 -1.67
C GLN A 77 -12.97 37.17 -2.79
N LEU A 78 -13.08 36.63 -4.01
CA LEU A 78 -12.25 37.09 -5.11
C LEU A 78 -12.68 38.51 -5.51
N PRO A 79 -11.74 39.46 -5.63
CA PRO A 79 -12.05 40.81 -6.07
C PRO A 79 -12.65 40.79 -7.48
N ALA A 80 -13.65 41.65 -7.71
CA ALA A 80 -14.29 41.78 -9.00
C ALA A 80 -13.25 42.03 -10.11
N PRO A 81 -13.43 41.47 -11.31
CA PRO A 81 -12.49 41.69 -12.40
C PRO A 81 -12.41 43.19 -12.73
N PRO A 82 -11.21 43.73 -13.01
CA PRO A 82 -11.06 45.15 -13.33
C PRO A 82 -11.85 45.52 -14.59
N PRO A 83 -12.28 46.79 -14.72
CA PRO A 83 -13.06 47.24 -15.87
C PRO A 83 -12.31 46.99 -17.19
N ARG A 84 -13.02 46.46 -18.18
CA ARG A 84 -12.46 46.15 -19.50
C ARG A 84 -12.09 47.44 -20.24
N ILE A 85 -10.80 47.69 -20.38
CA ILE A 85 -10.26 48.83 -21.13
C ILE A 85 -10.26 48.47 -22.63
N PRO A 86 -10.80 49.32 -23.53
CA PRO A 86 -10.92 49.00 -24.94
C PRO A 86 -9.56 49.02 -25.66
N ILE A 87 -9.41 48.09 -26.62
CA ILE A 87 -8.16 47.65 -27.26
C ILE A 87 -7.40 48.79 -27.99
N TRP A 88 -8.06 49.90 -28.31
CA TRP A 88 -7.42 51.05 -28.96
C TRP A 88 -6.45 51.83 -28.04
N ALA A 89 -6.54 51.68 -26.71
CA ALA A 89 -5.60 52.30 -25.77
C ALA A 89 -4.22 51.60 -25.70
N LEU A 90 -4.05 50.43 -26.34
CA LEU A 90 -2.81 49.62 -26.24
C LEU A 90 -1.77 49.91 -27.34
N ALA A 91 -2.09 50.72 -28.36
CA ALA A 91 -1.16 51.00 -29.46
C ALA A 91 0.01 51.92 -29.05
N GLY A 92 -0.14 52.77 -28.03
CA GLY A 92 0.93 53.65 -27.53
C GLY A 92 1.82 53.03 -26.45
N ALA A 93 1.36 51.99 -25.75
CA ALA A 93 2.06 51.40 -24.60
C ALA A 93 3.02 50.25 -24.98
N ALA A 94 2.89 49.69 -26.18
CA ALA A 94 3.66 48.53 -26.63
C ALA A 94 5.19 48.77 -26.67
N THR A 95 5.61 50.00 -26.96
CA THR A 95 7.04 50.36 -27.05
C THR A 95 7.69 50.55 -25.68
N ALA A 96 6.97 51.09 -24.70
CA ALA A 96 7.46 51.25 -23.33
C ALA A 96 7.49 49.90 -22.55
N LEU A 97 6.56 48.99 -22.84
CA LEU A 97 6.47 47.68 -22.20
C LEU A 97 7.58 46.71 -22.62
N ILE A 98 8.08 46.79 -23.85
CA ILE A 98 9.20 45.96 -24.33
C ILE A 98 10.50 46.34 -23.60
N ALA A 99 10.74 47.64 -23.37
CA ALA A 99 11.91 48.11 -22.63
C ALA A 99 11.87 47.70 -21.15
N LEU A 100 10.69 47.74 -20.52
CA LEU A 100 10.48 47.29 -19.13
C LEU A 100 10.55 45.77 -18.97
N ALA A 101 10.11 45.00 -19.97
CA ALA A 101 10.21 43.53 -19.97
C ALA A 101 11.66 43.03 -20.02
N ILE A 102 12.54 43.69 -20.79
CA ILE A 102 13.97 43.37 -20.86
C ILE A 102 14.66 43.65 -19.51
N LEU A 103 14.25 44.71 -18.80
CA LEU A 103 14.75 45.03 -17.46
C LEU A 103 14.24 44.04 -16.39
N ALA A 104 12.98 43.60 -16.50
CA ALA A 104 12.38 42.63 -15.57
C ALA A 104 12.97 41.21 -15.68
N ILE A 105 13.40 40.78 -16.88
CA ILE A 105 14.07 39.47 -17.08
C ILE A 105 15.43 39.40 -16.34
N ARG A 106 16.06 40.55 -16.07
CA ARG A 106 17.32 40.63 -15.29
C ARG A 106 17.11 40.62 -13.78
N VAL A 107 15.88 40.86 -13.29
CA VAL A 107 15.55 41.04 -11.87
C VAL A 107 14.59 39.96 -11.34
N LEU A 108 13.92 39.19 -12.21
CA LEU A 108 13.08 38.07 -11.77
C LEU A 108 13.94 36.92 -11.24
N PRO A 109 13.73 36.47 -9.98
CA PRO A 109 14.39 35.28 -9.49
C PRO A 109 13.94 34.11 -10.35
N SER A 110 14.91 33.34 -10.86
CA SER A 110 14.67 32.13 -11.63
C SER A 110 13.59 31.30 -10.92
N ARG A 111 12.47 31.01 -11.62
CA ARG A 111 11.51 30.02 -11.13
C ARG A 111 12.30 28.74 -10.92
N ARG A 112 12.58 28.42 -9.66
CA ARG A 112 13.26 27.18 -9.30
C ARG A 112 12.39 26.05 -9.84
N PRO A 113 12.96 25.03 -10.50
CA PRO A 113 12.20 23.84 -10.85
C PRO A 113 11.52 23.32 -9.57
N VAL A 114 10.26 22.91 -9.70
CA VAL A 114 9.57 22.20 -8.62
C VAL A 114 10.33 20.88 -8.46
N VAL A 115 11.30 20.87 -7.55
CA VAL A 115 11.92 19.64 -7.07
C VAL A 115 10.78 18.87 -6.43
N HIS A 116 10.30 17.81 -7.08
CA HIS A 116 9.60 16.76 -6.35
C HIS A 116 10.63 16.23 -5.37
N GLN A 117 10.54 16.67 -4.12
CA GLN A 117 11.31 16.05 -3.06
C GLN A 117 10.82 14.61 -3.02
N ALA A 118 11.66 13.69 -3.52
CA ALA A 118 11.42 12.28 -3.34
C ALA A 118 11.17 12.06 -1.85
N ALA A 119 9.99 11.56 -1.51
CA ALA A 119 9.64 11.24 -0.15
C ALA A 119 10.58 10.12 0.30
N ILE A 120 11.45 10.40 1.26
CA ILE A 120 12.40 9.41 1.77
C ILE A 120 11.64 8.50 2.72
N PHE A 121 11.09 7.41 2.18
CA PHE A 121 10.50 6.35 2.99
C PHE A 121 11.63 5.44 3.50
N SER A 122 11.93 5.53 4.79
CA SER A 122 12.81 4.57 5.47
C SER A 122 12.02 3.46 6.17
N ILE A 123 10.72 3.64 6.43
CA ILE A 123 9.84 2.62 7.02
C ILE A 123 8.52 2.67 6.25
N PRO A 124 7.96 1.53 5.80
CA PRO A 124 6.67 1.51 5.10
C PRO A 124 5.49 1.86 6.01
N ASP A 125 4.40 2.34 5.41
CA ASP A 125 3.14 2.52 6.15
C ASP A 125 2.50 1.15 6.37
N SER A 126 2.41 0.71 7.64
CA SER A 126 1.83 -0.58 8.03
C SER A 126 0.38 -0.82 7.56
N ARG A 127 -0.37 0.24 7.21
CA ARG A 127 -1.72 0.12 6.64
C ARG A 127 -1.68 -0.28 5.17
N LEU A 128 -0.63 0.10 4.45
CA LEU A 128 -0.44 -0.20 3.03
C LEU A 128 0.39 -1.47 2.84
N THR A 129 1.39 -1.66 3.70
CA THR A 129 2.33 -2.79 3.65
C THR A 129 2.45 -3.43 5.04
N PRO A 130 1.44 -4.19 5.50
CA PRO A 130 1.48 -4.90 6.78
C PRO A 130 2.47 -6.07 6.82
N GLY A 131 3.03 -6.51 5.68
CA GLY A 131 3.97 -7.62 5.59
C GLY A 131 3.27 -8.96 5.34
N ALA A 132 2.61 -9.11 4.19
CA ALA A 132 2.00 -10.38 3.81
C ALA A 132 3.07 -11.48 3.62
N ALA A 133 2.84 -12.64 4.23
CA ALA A 133 3.74 -13.79 4.18
C ALA A 133 3.00 -15.07 3.77
N VAL A 134 3.70 -15.96 3.08
CA VAL A 134 3.21 -17.31 2.77
C VAL A 134 3.38 -18.24 3.97
N LEU A 135 2.45 -19.19 4.13
CA LEU A 135 2.53 -20.21 5.17
C LEU A 135 3.65 -21.21 4.84
N LEU A 136 4.85 -20.94 5.35
CA LEU A 136 6.01 -21.81 5.27
C LEU A 136 6.48 -22.24 6.65
N ASN A 137 7.19 -23.37 6.70
CA ASN A 137 7.90 -23.79 7.90
C ASN A 137 9.40 -23.50 7.77
N ARG A 138 10.10 -23.55 8.91
CA ARG A 138 11.56 -23.36 9.01
C ARG A 138 12.35 -24.18 7.98
N ARG A 139 11.98 -25.45 7.78
CA ARG A 139 12.69 -26.33 6.86
C ARG A 139 12.58 -25.83 5.43
N SER A 140 11.39 -25.45 4.98
CA SER A 140 11.16 -24.90 3.64
C SER A 140 11.99 -23.63 3.38
N VAL A 141 12.00 -22.71 4.34
CA VAL A 141 12.81 -21.48 4.26
C VAL A 141 14.29 -21.82 4.14
N CYS A 142 14.81 -22.67 5.03
CA CYS A 142 16.25 -22.95 5.11
C CYS A 142 16.79 -23.84 3.99
N SER A 143 15.93 -24.60 3.30
CA SER A 143 16.32 -25.36 2.11
C SER A 143 16.20 -24.57 0.81
N ALA A 144 15.48 -23.45 0.80
CA ALA A 144 15.31 -22.62 -0.38
C ALA A 144 16.54 -21.74 -0.65
N GLU A 145 16.68 -21.26 -1.88
CA GLU A 145 17.66 -20.23 -2.23
C GLU A 145 17.42 -18.94 -1.43
N ASN A 146 18.50 -18.18 -1.17
CA ASN A 146 18.41 -16.88 -0.49
C ASN A 146 17.97 -15.78 -1.47
N THR A 147 16.77 -15.92 -2.04
CA THR A 147 16.21 -14.93 -2.98
C THR A 147 15.68 -13.72 -2.22
N LYS A 148 16.45 -12.62 -2.24
CA LYS A 148 16.09 -11.38 -1.56
C LYS A 148 14.90 -10.67 -2.20
N ASN A 149 14.93 -10.55 -3.53
CA ASN A 149 13.90 -9.90 -4.33
C ASN A 149 13.59 -10.70 -5.59
N LYS A 150 12.33 -10.63 -6.03
CA LYS A 150 11.88 -11.13 -7.33
C LYS A 150 11.47 -9.97 -8.20
N THR A 151 11.47 -10.19 -9.52
CA THR A 151 10.98 -9.19 -10.46
C THR A 151 9.49 -8.93 -10.25
N VAL A 152 9.17 -7.76 -9.69
CA VAL A 152 7.79 -7.29 -9.53
C VAL A 152 7.26 -6.80 -10.88
N PRO A 153 6.09 -7.27 -11.37
CA PRO A 153 5.51 -6.78 -12.61
C PRO A 153 5.30 -5.26 -12.60
N VAL A 154 5.58 -4.56 -13.71
CA VAL A 154 5.47 -3.10 -13.81
C VAL A 154 4.06 -2.59 -13.43
N ALA A 155 3.01 -3.35 -13.74
CA ALA A 155 1.65 -3.01 -13.34
C ALA A 155 1.49 -2.96 -11.82
N LEU A 156 2.07 -3.93 -11.11
CA LEU A 156 2.05 -4.01 -9.65
C LEU A 156 2.93 -2.91 -9.04
N GLN A 157 4.10 -2.62 -9.61
CA GLN A 157 4.93 -1.51 -9.17
C GLN A 157 4.17 -0.17 -9.22
N ARG A 158 3.45 0.09 -10.32
CA ARG A 158 2.62 1.30 -10.46
C ARG A 158 1.51 1.38 -9.42
N GLN A 159 0.90 0.25 -9.06
CA GLN A 159 -0.12 0.21 -8.00
C GLN A 159 0.49 0.54 -6.63
N VAL A 160 1.67 0.00 -6.31
CA VAL A 160 2.39 0.33 -5.07
C VAL A 160 2.65 1.84 -5.00
N PHE A 161 3.21 2.44 -6.06
CA PHE A 161 3.45 3.88 -6.08
C PHE A 161 2.16 4.72 -5.97
N ALA A 162 1.07 4.28 -6.60
CA ALA A 162 -0.22 4.94 -6.49
C ALA A 162 -0.79 4.91 -5.06
N ASN A 163 -0.71 3.75 -4.38
CA ASN A 163 -1.17 3.58 -3.00
C ASN A 163 -0.40 4.47 -2.02
N TYR A 164 0.89 4.68 -2.28
CA TYR A 164 1.76 5.56 -1.49
C TYR A 164 1.67 7.03 -1.90
N GLY A 165 0.80 7.40 -2.84
CA GLY A 165 0.61 8.78 -3.26
C GLY A 165 1.79 9.37 -4.03
N ILE A 166 2.53 8.54 -4.77
CA ILE A 166 3.72 8.91 -5.57
C ILE A 166 3.40 8.80 -7.08
N PRO A 167 2.49 9.63 -7.62
CA PRO A 167 2.18 9.58 -9.05
C PRO A 167 3.41 10.00 -9.86
N GLY A 168 3.75 9.20 -10.89
CA GLY A 168 4.90 9.49 -11.75
C GLY A 168 6.26 9.19 -11.12
N ALA A 169 6.34 8.25 -10.17
CA ALA A 169 7.59 7.79 -9.59
C ALA A 169 8.64 7.48 -10.67
N GLU A 170 9.81 8.11 -10.57
CA GLU A 170 10.91 7.82 -11.47
C GLU A 170 11.67 6.58 -10.98
N PRO A 171 11.99 5.60 -11.86
CA PRO A 171 12.69 4.37 -11.46
C PRO A 171 14.05 4.59 -10.79
N ARG A 172 14.66 5.78 -10.95
CA ARG A 172 15.93 6.14 -10.31
C ARG A 172 15.77 6.61 -8.86
N GLU A 173 14.55 6.92 -8.43
CA GLU A 173 14.28 7.49 -7.10
C GLU A 173 13.81 6.42 -6.09
N TYR A 174 13.19 5.36 -6.59
CA TYR A 174 12.63 4.29 -5.79
C TYR A 174 12.80 2.92 -6.44
N GLU A 175 12.96 1.91 -5.60
CA GLU A 175 12.70 0.51 -5.93
C GLU A 175 11.44 0.03 -5.23
N VAL A 176 10.74 -0.94 -5.83
CA VAL A 176 9.64 -1.63 -5.17
C VAL A 176 10.21 -2.86 -4.49
N ASP A 177 10.21 -2.82 -3.17
CA ASP A 177 10.88 -3.79 -2.33
C ASP A 177 9.89 -4.57 -1.45
N TYR A 178 10.31 -5.76 -1.02
CA TYR A 178 9.53 -6.64 -0.15
C TYR A 178 9.78 -6.28 1.31
N LEU A 179 8.74 -5.97 2.11
CA LEU A 179 8.92 -5.74 3.54
C LEU A 179 9.43 -7.00 4.27
N ILE A 180 8.80 -8.14 3.98
CA ILE A 180 9.32 -9.47 4.30
C ILE A 180 9.89 -10.05 3.01
N THR A 181 11.19 -10.29 2.94
CA THR A 181 11.80 -10.94 1.76
C THR A 181 11.22 -12.34 1.49
N PRO A 182 11.12 -12.80 0.22
CA PRO A 182 10.82 -14.20 -0.11
C PRO A 182 11.72 -15.21 0.60
N ALA A 183 12.97 -14.85 0.90
CA ALA A 183 13.89 -15.68 1.68
C ALA A 183 13.48 -15.89 3.15
N LEU A 184 12.50 -15.13 3.65
CA LEU A 184 11.83 -15.28 4.94
C LEU A 184 10.35 -15.67 4.77
N GLY A 185 9.94 -16.08 3.58
CA GLY A 185 8.56 -16.45 3.28
C GLY A 185 7.63 -15.24 3.05
N GLY A 186 8.16 -14.10 2.62
CA GLY A 186 7.34 -13.01 2.10
C GLY A 186 6.49 -13.42 0.91
N ALA A 187 5.26 -12.92 0.83
CA ALA A 187 4.36 -13.16 -0.28
C ALA A 187 4.63 -12.18 -1.44
N ASP A 188 4.37 -12.63 -2.67
CA ASP A 188 4.34 -11.79 -3.88
C ASP A 188 3.00 -11.02 -3.92
N ASP A 189 2.78 -10.16 -2.93
CA ASP A 189 1.51 -9.51 -2.65
C ASP A 189 1.71 -8.00 -2.41
N ILE A 190 0.75 -7.18 -2.84
CA ILE A 190 0.83 -5.71 -2.69
C ILE A 190 0.97 -5.27 -1.23
N HIS A 191 0.40 -6.03 -0.28
CA HIS A 191 0.49 -5.79 1.15
C HIS A 191 1.86 -6.18 1.76
N ASN A 192 2.79 -6.69 0.94
CA ASN A 192 4.18 -6.92 1.30
C ASN A 192 5.15 -6.07 0.45
N LEU A 193 4.65 -5.25 -0.47
CA LEU A 193 5.47 -4.41 -1.34
C LEU A 193 5.35 -2.94 -0.94
N TRP A 194 6.46 -2.22 -1.00
CA TRP A 194 6.52 -0.80 -0.66
C TRP A 194 7.58 -0.06 -1.50
N PRO A 195 7.43 1.26 -1.69
CA PRO A 195 8.42 2.07 -2.39
C PRO A 195 9.58 2.39 -1.43
N GLN A 196 10.72 1.74 -1.65
CA GLN A 196 11.94 2.03 -0.93
C GLN A 196 12.74 3.10 -1.68
N SER A 197 13.11 4.18 -0.98
CA SER A 197 13.83 5.29 -1.59
C SER A 197 15.32 5.00 -1.72
N HIS A 198 15.89 5.20 -2.91
CA HIS A 198 17.35 5.18 -3.12
C HIS A 198 18.06 6.40 -2.50
N SER A 199 17.32 7.41 -2.04
CA SER A 199 17.87 8.61 -1.40
C SER A 199 18.07 8.45 0.10
N ALA A 200 17.62 7.35 0.70
CA ALA A 200 17.88 7.06 2.11
C ALA A 200 19.36 6.76 2.32
N THR A 201 20.03 7.49 3.21
CA THR A 201 21.49 7.36 3.43
C THR A 201 21.87 6.63 4.71
N VAL A 202 20.96 6.55 5.68
CA VAL A 202 21.22 5.91 6.98
C VAL A 202 20.49 4.57 7.04
N TRP A 203 19.17 4.59 6.95
CA TRP A 203 18.34 3.38 6.91
C TRP A 203 17.96 3.10 5.45
N ASN A 204 18.93 2.56 4.71
CA ASN A 204 18.86 2.29 3.27
C ASN A 204 18.56 0.79 2.99
N ALA A 205 18.54 0.42 1.71
CA ALA A 205 18.27 -0.94 1.24
C ALA A 205 19.30 -1.94 1.79
N GLU A 206 20.58 -1.60 1.73
CA GLU A 206 21.68 -2.46 2.15
C GLU A 206 21.62 -2.79 3.66
N VAL A 207 21.18 -1.84 4.47
CA VAL A 207 20.96 -2.06 5.91
C VAL A 207 19.80 -3.01 6.16
N LYS A 208 18.70 -2.87 5.40
CA LYS A 208 17.55 -3.79 5.49
C LYS A 208 17.94 -5.20 5.04
N ASP A 209 18.65 -5.29 3.93
CA ASP A 209 19.22 -6.53 3.38
C ASP A 209 20.05 -7.30 4.40
N ALA A 210 20.88 -6.59 5.18
CA ALA A 210 21.70 -7.20 6.23
C ALA A 210 20.85 -7.73 7.40
N LEU A 211 19.74 -7.06 7.74
CA LEU A 211 18.78 -7.58 8.71
C LEU A 211 18.09 -8.84 8.18
N GLU A 212 17.67 -8.87 6.93
CA GLU A 212 17.01 -10.03 6.33
C GLU A 212 17.91 -11.28 6.38
N ASP A 213 19.18 -11.12 5.99
CA ASP A 213 20.17 -12.20 6.08
C ASP A 213 20.36 -12.67 7.53
N ARG A 214 20.44 -11.73 8.48
CA ARG A 214 20.59 -12.03 9.91
C ARG A 214 19.39 -12.79 10.46
N LEU A 215 18.17 -12.35 10.16
CA LEU A 215 16.94 -13.01 10.59
C LEU A 215 16.85 -14.42 10.02
N ARG A 216 17.14 -14.58 8.72
CA ARG A 216 17.13 -15.89 8.07
C ARG A 216 18.16 -16.83 8.71
N GLN A 217 19.36 -16.35 8.98
CA GLN A 217 20.39 -17.12 9.68
C GLN A 217 19.89 -17.60 11.05
N MET A 218 19.37 -16.69 11.87
CA MET A 218 18.84 -17.04 13.21
C MET A 218 17.69 -18.04 13.14
N VAL A 219 16.79 -17.91 12.16
CA VAL A 219 15.72 -18.88 11.90
C VAL A 219 16.30 -20.25 11.55
N CYS A 220 17.30 -20.32 10.68
CA CYS A 220 17.89 -21.59 10.27
C CYS A 220 18.73 -22.26 11.37
N GLU A 221 19.37 -21.46 12.21
CA GLU A 221 20.07 -21.93 13.41
C GLU A 221 19.10 -22.32 14.55
N GLY A 222 17.80 -22.00 14.43
CA GLY A 222 16.79 -22.30 15.44
C GLY A 222 16.84 -21.37 16.66
N GLN A 223 17.47 -20.21 16.51
CA GLN A 223 17.56 -19.16 17.55
C GLN A 223 16.35 -18.22 17.53
N LEU A 224 15.59 -18.20 16.44
CA LEU A 224 14.43 -17.34 16.25
C LEU A 224 13.33 -18.10 15.50
N ASP A 225 12.09 -18.01 15.95
CA ASP A 225 10.97 -18.59 15.22
C ASP A 225 10.68 -17.80 13.93
N LEU A 226 10.33 -18.51 12.86
CA LEU A 226 10.05 -17.88 11.56
C LEU A 226 8.94 -16.83 11.65
N SER A 227 7.85 -17.14 12.37
CA SER A 227 6.73 -16.21 12.57
C SER A 227 7.14 -14.99 13.39
N GLU A 228 8.10 -15.14 14.30
CA GLU A 228 8.65 -14.02 15.06
C GLU A 228 9.54 -13.15 14.19
N ALA A 229 10.42 -13.73 13.39
CA ALA A 229 11.22 -12.98 12.41
C ALA A 229 10.35 -12.16 11.45
N GLN A 230 9.31 -12.78 10.90
CA GLN A 230 8.32 -12.14 10.01
C GLN A 230 7.59 -10.98 10.71
N ARG A 231 7.14 -11.18 11.95
CA ARG A 231 6.45 -10.14 12.73
C ARG A 231 7.37 -8.97 13.04
N GLU A 232 8.60 -9.24 13.47
CA GLU A 232 9.54 -8.20 13.91
C GLU A 232 9.96 -7.29 12.75
N ILE A 233 10.27 -7.86 11.58
CA ILE A 233 10.61 -7.06 10.39
C ILE A 233 9.39 -6.27 9.88
N ALA A 234 8.20 -6.86 9.89
CA ALA A 234 6.98 -6.22 9.41
C ALA A 234 6.51 -5.04 10.28
N VAL A 235 6.65 -5.14 11.61
CA VAL A 235 6.25 -4.07 12.54
C VAL A 235 7.18 -2.88 12.42
N ASN A 236 8.49 -3.12 12.50
CA ASN A 236 9.49 -2.06 12.40
C ASN A 236 10.88 -2.68 12.14
N TRP A 237 11.25 -2.80 10.88
CA TRP A 237 12.53 -3.37 10.48
C TRP A 237 13.74 -2.60 11.06
N VAL A 238 13.65 -1.27 11.25
CA VAL A 238 14.73 -0.49 11.89
C VAL A 238 14.91 -0.91 13.35
N ALA A 239 13.81 -1.07 14.10
CA ALA A 239 13.88 -1.55 15.48
C ALA A 239 14.39 -3.00 15.56
N ALA A 240 13.97 -3.86 14.62
CA ALA A 240 14.48 -5.22 14.51
C ALA A 240 16.00 -5.24 14.23
N TYR A 241 16.49 -4.39 13.32
CA TYR A 241 17.93 -4.24 13.08
C TYR A 241 18.67 -3.92 14.37
N LYS A 242 18.22 -2.90 15.10
CA LYS A 242 18.84 -2.50 16.37
C LYS A 242 18.86 -3.65 17.38
N LYS A 243 17.75 -4.38 17.49
CA LYS A 243 17.59 -5.54 18.37
C LYS A 243 18.57 -6.67 18.04
N TYR A 244 18.67 -7.07 16.78
CA TYR A 244 19.43 -8.27 16.38
C TYR A 244 20.90 -8.03 16.06
N PHE A 245 21.30 -6.76 15.85
CA PHE A 245 22.71 -6.35 15.76
C PHE A 245 23.24 -5.67 17.02
N HIS A 246 22.40 -5.48 18.04
CA HIS A 246 22.76 -4.83 19.31
C HIS A 246 23.43 -3.47 19.13
N THR A 247 22.82 -2.61 18.31
CA THR A 247 23.35 -1.29 17.93
C THR A 247 22.22 -0.27 17.79
N ASP A 248 22.52 1.01 17.99
CA ASP A 248 21.56 2.10 17.76
C ASP A 248 21.61 2.69 16.34
N ALA A 249 22.67 2.34 15.58
CA ALA A 249 22.92 2.82 14.24
C ALA A 249 23.42 1.69 13.32
N PRO A 250 23.25 1.82 11.98
CA PRO A 250 23.77 0.83 11.05
C PRO A 250 25.27 0.61 11.16
N LEU A 251 25.67 -0.66 11.18
CA LEU A 251 27.08 -1.03 11.21
C LEU A 251 27.80 -0.47 9.96
N PRO A 252 29.07 -0.01 10.06
CA PRO A 252 29.80 0.58 8.94
C PRO A 252 29.84 -0.30 7.67
N GLN A 253 29.87 -1.62 7.85
CA GLN A 253 29.89 -2.60 6.77
C GLN A 253 28.55 -2.75 6.03
N HIS A 254 27.44 -2.24 6.59
CA HIS A 254 26.11 -2.29 5.98
C HIS A 254 25.69 -0.95 5.35
N ARG A 255 26.57 0.07 5.34
CA ARG A 255 26.29 1.43 4.84
C ARG A 255 26.84 1.72 3.43
N GLN A 256 27.40 0.71 2.75
CA GLN A 256 28.11 0.87 1.48
C GLN A 256 27.25 0.46 0.30
#